data_AF-A0A7D3WYT7-F1
#
_entry.id   AF-A0A7D3WYT7-F1
#
_cell.length_a   1.000
_cell.length_b   1.000
_cell.length_c   1.000
_cell.angle_alpha   90.00
_cell.angle_beta   90.00
_cell.angle_gamma   90.00
#
_symmetry.space_group_name_H-M   'P 1'
#
loop_
_entity.id
_entity.type
_entity.pdbx_description
1 polymer ?
#
loop_
_entity_poly.entity_id
_entity_poly.type
_entity_poly.pdbx_seq_one_letter_code
_entity_poly.pdbx_strand_id
1 'polypeptide(L)' 'MSQVVITLDESLLSDAEAYARQHGQPLDALVAELLQAAVRPPAQQSLTTLVQELYGSLKAPSDFDYRAELGEALEQKYGL' A
#
# COMPACT_ATOMS: atom_id res chain seq x y z
N MET A 1 -4.47 -4.03 -27.79
CA MET A 1 -3.44 -4.82 -27.10
C MET A 1 -2.15 -4.02 -27.16
N SER A 2 -1.45 -3.87 -26.04
CA SER A 2 -0.17 -3.16 -25.96
C SER A 2 0.92 -4.18 -25.68
N GLN A 3 2.00 -4.15 -26.45
CA GLN A 3 3.10 -5.11 -26.36
C GLN A 3 4.36 -4.40 -25.85
N VAL A 4 5.03 -5.01 -24.87
CA VAL A 4 6.32 -4.54 -24.34
C VAL A 4 7.32 -5.67 -24.55
N VAL A 5 8.48 -5.34 -25.12
CA VAL A 5 9.60 -6.29 -25.29
C VAL A 5 10.69 -5.85 -24.33
N ILE A 6 11.10 -6.76 -23.44
CA ILE A 6 12.11 -6.51 -22.42
C ILE A 6 13.29 -7.44 -22.71
N THR A 7 14.49 -6.87 -22.79
CA THR A 7 15.72 -7.67 -22.90
C THR A 7 16.21 -7.95 -21.48
N LEU A 8 16.39 -9.23 -21.17
CA LEU A 8 16.84 -9.72 -19.86
C LEU A 8 18.08 -10.58 -20.07
N ASP A 9 18.93 -10.65 -19.04
CA ASP A 9 20.05 -11.59 -19.03
C ASP A 9 19.52 -13.04 -18.98
N GLU A 10 20.24 -13.98 -19.61
CA GLU A 10 19.84 -15.40 -19.67
C GLU A 10 19.64 -16.02 -18.27
N SER A 11 20.48 -15.65 -17.30
CA SER A 11 20.37 -16.14 -15.93
C SER A 11 19.08 -15.67 -15.26
N LEU A 12 18.73 -14.39 -15.45
CA LEU A 12 17.53 -13.81 -14.88
C LEU A 12 16.26 -14.37 -15.52
N LEU A 13 16.30 -14.65 -16.82
CA LEU A 13 15.19 -15.31 -17.52
C LEU A 13 14.95 -16.72 -16.96
N SER A 14 16.02 -17.50 -16.73
CA SER A 14 15.92 -18.84 -16.17
C SER A 14 15.33 -18.85 -14.76
N ASP A 15 15.80 -17.94 -13.90
CA ASP A 15 15.30 -17.80 -12.53
C ASP A 15 13.82 -17.39 -12.51
N ALA A 16 13.42 -16.47 -13.40
CA ALA A 16 12.04 -16.01 -13.51
C ALA A 16 11.10 -17.12 -14.00
N GLU A 17 11.51 -17.92 -14.98
CA GLU A 17 10.75 -19.10 -15.42
C GLU A 17 10.60 -20.14 -14.32
N ALA A 18 11.68 -20.41 -13.57
CA ALA A 18 11.64 -21.34 -12.45
C ALA A 18 10.66 -20.88 -11.37
N TYR A 19 10.69 -19.58 -11.03
CA TYR A 19 9.78 -18.97 -10.08
C TYR A 19 8.32 -19.07 -10.53
N ALA A 20 8.04 -18.73 -11.80
CA ALA A 20 6.70 -18.78 -12.38
C ALA A 20 6.13 -20.22 -12.36
N ARG A 21 6.94 -21.21 -12.75
CA ARG A 21 6.58 -22.64 -12.69
C ARG A 21 6.27 -23.11 -11.27
N GLN A 22 7.08 -22.72 -10.29
CA GLN A 22 6.83 -23.07 -8.88
C GLN A 22 5.50 -22.52 -8.37
N HIS A 23 5.08 -21.36 -8.87
CA HIS A 23 3.83 -20.71 -8.48
C HIS A 23 2.65 -21.05 -9.41
N GLY A 24 2.82 -21.99 -10.34
CA GLY A 24 1.77 -22.47 -11.24
C GLY A 24 1.23 -21.42 -12.21
N GLN A 25 2.02 -20.38 -12.51
CA GLN A 25 1.63 -19.26 -13.35
C GLN A 25 2.60 -19.08 -14.53
N PRO A 26 2.12 -18.60 -15.69
CA PRO A 26 2.99 -18.33 -16.82
C PRO A 26 3.75 -17.00 -16.60
N LEU A 27 4.95 -16.89 -17.18
CA LEU A 27 5.89 -15.78 -16.93
C LEU A 27 5.29 -14.42 -17.31
N ASP A 28 4.57 -14.36 -18.42
CA ASP A 28 3.84 -13.20 -18.91
C ASP A 28 2.75 -12.72 -17.93
N ALA A 29 2.03 -13.64 -17.29
CA ALA A 29 1.06 -13.29 -16.25
C ALA A 29 1.75 -12.73 -15.00
N LEU A 30 2.84 -13.37 -14.56
CA LEU A 30 3.65 -12.91 -13.43
C LEU A 30 4.16 -11.48 -13.63
N VAL A 31 4.76 -11.22 -14.80
CA VAL A 31 5.31 -9.90 -15.14
C VAL A 31 4.20 -8.85 -15.22
N ALA A 32 3.05 -9.19 -15.80
CA ALA A 32 1.91 -8.28 -15.86
C ALA A 32 1.37 -7.92 -14.47
N GLU A 33 1.27 -8.88 -13.55
CA GLU A 33 0.83 -8.65 -12.18
C GLU A 33 1.82 -7.77 -11.41
N LEU A 34 3.12 -8.05 -11.53
CA LEU A 34 4.17 -7.24 -10.91
C LEU A 34 4.16 -5.80 -11.42
N LEU A 35 3.99 -5.59 -12.73
CA LEU A 35 3.83 -4.27 -13.32
C LEU A 35 2.57 -3.56 -12.80
N GLN A 36 1.44 -4.26 -12.68
CA GLN A 36 0.23 -3.66 -12.10
C GLN A 36 0.42 -3.25 -10.64
N ALA A 37 1.12 -4.06 -9.85
CA ALA A 37 1.44 -3.74 -8.47
C ALA A 37 2.39 -2.53 -8.36
N ALA A 38 3.41 -2.47 -9.22
CA ALA A 38 4.41 -1.40 -9.21
C ALA A 38 3.89 -0.06 -9.75
N VAL A 39 3.01 -0.09 -10.75
CA VAL A 39 2.47 1.11 -11.41
C VAL A 39 1.15 1.56 -10.76
N ARG A 40 0.56 0.76 -9.85
CA ARG A 40 -0.58 1.21 -9.07
C ARG A 40 -0.16 2.48 -8.33
N PRO A 41 -0.77 3.64 -8.63
CA PRO A 41 -0.51 4.83 -7.83
C PRO A 41 -0.82 4.45 -6.37
N PRO A 42 -0.01 4.91 -5.39
CA PRO A 42 -0.38 4.73 -4.00
C PRO A 42 -1.81 5.17 -3.89
N ALA A 43 -2.70 4.26 -3.45
CA ALA A 43 -4.11 4.55 -3.37
C ALA A 43 -4.22 5.88 -2.66
N GLN A 44 -4.64 6.92 -3.39
CA GLN A 44 -4.83 8.22 -2.80
C GLN A 44 -5.86 7.92 -1.72
N GLN A 45 -5.41 7.95 -0.46
CA GLN A 45 -6.24 7.58 0.69
C GLN A 45 -7.26 8.71 0.82
N SER A 46 -8.21 8.73 -0.10
CA SER A 46 -9.35 9.61 -0.05
C SER A 46 -10.14 9.10 1.13
N LEU A 47 -10.12 9.88 2.20
CA LEU A 47 -11.04 9.70 3.31
C LEU A 47 -12.44 9.50 2.71
N THR A 48 -13.22 8.58 3.26
CA THR A 48 -14.61 8.39 2.80
C THR A 48 -15.37 9.71 2.93
N THR A 49 -16.39 9.94 2.10
CA THR A 49 -17.15 11.21 2.09
C THR A 49 -17.57 11.65 3.49
N LEU A 50 -18.04 10.71 4.31
CA LEU A 50 -18.39 10.95 5.71
C LEU A 50 -17.20 11.45 6.55
N VAL A 51 -16.02 10.82 6.39
CA VAL A 51 -14.82 11.22 7.14
C VAL A 51 -14.29 12.57 6.65
N GLN A 52 -14.46 12.92 5.37
CA GLN A 52 -14.15 14.25 4.86
C GLN A 52 -15.08 15.32 5.44
N GLU A 53 -16.38 15.04 5.55
CA GLU A 53 -17.35 15.96 6.17
C GLU A 53 -17.08 16.19 7.66
N LEU A 54 -16.54 15.19 8.35
CA LEU A 54 -16.13 15.30 9.75
C LEU A 54 -14.77 15.99 9.93
N TYR A 55 -13.95 16.06 8.88
CA TYR A 55 -12.61 16.65 8.93
C TYR A 55 -12.70 18.16 9.20
N GLY A 56 -12.22 18.59 10.38
CA GLY A 56 -12.30 19.98 10.84
C GLY A 56 -13.60 20.36 11.55
N SER A 57 -14.56 19.44 11.67
CA SER A 57 -15.73 19.62 12.56
C SER A 57 -15.34 19.58 14.04
N LEU A 58 -14.29 18.81 14.35
CA LEU A 58 -13.63 18.78 15.65
C LEU A 58 -12.50 19.81 15.65
N LYS A 59 -12.64 20.85 16.49
CA LYS A 59 -11.58 21.83 16.73
C LYS A 59 -10.92 21.50 18.07
N ALA A 60 -9.65 21.14 18.00
CA ALA A 60 -8.85 21.00 19.20
C ALA A 60 -8.60 22.39 19.82
N PRO A 61 -8.53 22.49 21.15
CA PRO A 61 -8.00 23.67 21.83
C PRO A 61 -6.62 24.06 21.29
N SER A 62 -6.27 25.35 21.37
CA SER A 62 -4.98 25.86 20.89
C SER A 62 -3.76 25.27 21.60
N ASP A 63 -3.98 24.74 22.80
CA ASP A 63 -3.02 24.14 23.72
C ASP A 63 -3.06 22.59 23.68
N PHE A 64 -3.82 22.00 22.77
CA PHE A 64 -3.98 20.55 22.68
C PHE A 64 -2.70 19.86 22.19
N ASP A 65 -2.05 19.11 23.10
CA ASP A 65 -0.96 18.21 22.76
C ASP A 65 -1.51 16.81 22.47
N TYR A 66 -1.63 16.50 21.17
CA TYR A 66 -2.11 15.20 20.70
C TYR A 66 -1.38 14.01 21.33
N ARG A 67 -0.07 14.12 21.59
CA ARG A 67 0.70 12.98 22.13
C ARG A 67 0.41 12.77 23.60
N ALA A 68 0.31 13.84 24.37
CA ALA A 68 0.01 13.76 25.80
C ALA A 68 -1.38 13.19 26.04
N GLU A 69 -2.38 13.72 25.33
CA GLU A 69 -3.78 13.32 25.43
C GLU A 69 -4.01 11.88 24.95
N LEU A 70 -3.31 11.46 23.90
CA LEU A 70 -3.35 10.07 23.45
C LEU A 70 -2.73 9.12 24.49
N GLY A 71 -1.61 9.52 25.11
CA GLY A 71 -0.99 8.76 26.20
C GLY A 71 -1.96 8.55 27.35
N GLU A 72 -2.53 9.63 27.87
CA GLU A 72 -3.49 9.59 28.99
C GLU A 72 -4.73 8.74 28.65
N ALA A 73 -5.29 8.88 27.45
CA ALA A 73 -6.43 8.07 27.02
C ALA A 73 -6.09 6.58 26.93
N LEU A 74 -4.87 6.23 26.52
CA LEU A 74 -4.42 4.84 26.48
C LEU A 74 -4.16 4.29 27.88
N GLU A 75 -3.55 5.05 28.79
CA GLU A 75 -3.39 4.68 30.20
C GLU A 75 -4.77 4.47 30.85
N GLN A 76 -5.74 5.37 30.65
CA GLN A 76 -7.09 5.23 31.20
C GLN A 76 -7.83 4.01 30.65
N LYS A 77 -7.64 3.70 29.35
CA LYS A 77 -8.36 2.60 28.68
C LYS A 77 -7.74 1.24 28.94
N TYR A 78 -6.41 1.17 29.02
CA TYR A 78 -5.66 -0.10 29.05
C TYR A 78 -4.79 -0.28 30.30
N GLY A 79 -4.63 0.74 31.14
CA GLY A 79 -3.81 0.69 32.36
C GLY A 79 -2.32 0.51 32.11
N LEU A 80 -1.85 0.92 30.92
CA LEU A 80 -0.44 0.89 30.54
C LEU A 80 0.36 2.01 31.20
#